data_AF-A0A0M2P1Q5-F1
#
_entry.id   AF-A0A0M2P1Q5-F1
#
_cell.length_a   1.000
_cell.length_b   1.000
_cell.length_c   1.000
_cell.angle_alpha   90.00
_cell.angle_beta   90.00
_cell.angle_gamma   90.00
#
_symmetry.space_group_name_H-M   'P 1'
#
loop_
_entity.id
_entity.type
_entity.pdbx_description
1 polymer ?
#
loop_
_entity_poly.entity_id
_entity_poly.type
_entity_poly.pdbx_seq_one_letter_code
_entity_poly.pdbx_strand_id
1 'polypeptide(L)' 'MWNNIEIVVSFIIFVGALIFAVYSFYNNSITAGIGALIVTTVNIYYIVQALRDKRKEREDNY' A
#
# COMPACT_ATOMS: atom_id res chain seq x y z
N MET A 1 -18.37 3.06 2.66
CA MET A 1 -17.81 2.16 3.71
C MET A 1 -16.72 1.24 3.14
N TRP A 2 -16.92 0.66 1.95
CA TRP A 2 -15.92 -0.15 1.23
C TRP A 2 -14.58 0.56 0.98
N ASN A 3 -14.58 1.82 0.48
CA ASN A 3 -13.34 2.59 0.29
C ASN A 3 -12.55 2.83 1.60
N ASN A 4 -13.19 2.79 2.78
CA ASN A 4 -12.47 2.88 4.07
C ASN A 4 -11.72 1.58 4.37
N ILE A 5 -12.33 0.43 4.08
CA ILE A 5 -11.74 -0.89 4.30
C ILE A 5 -10.56 -1.11 3.35
N GLU A 6 -10.70 -0.76 2.08
CA GLU A 6 -9.63 -0.90 1.09
C GLU A 6 -8.38 -0.11 1.49
N ILE A 7 -8.53 1.14 1.93
CA ILE A 7 -7.39 1.96 2.38
C ILE A 7 -6.69 1.32 3.59
N VAL A 8 -7.46 0.80 4.55
CA VAL A 8 -6.90 0.15 5.75
C VAL A 8 -6.18 -1.15 5.38
N VAL A 9 -6.76 -1.99 4.52
CA VAL A 9 -6.16 -3.24 4.07
C VAL A 9 -4.89 -2.97 3.27
N SER A 10 -4.91 -2.04 2.31
CA SER A 10 -3.72 -1.65 1.55
C SER A 10 -2.63 -1.07 2.46
N PHE A 11 -3.00 -0.34 3.52
CA PHE A 11 -2.04 0.16 4.50
C PHE A 11 -1.39 -0.97 5.31
N ILE A 12 -2.15 -1.98 5.73
CA ILE A 12 -1.61 -3.15 6.43
C ILE A 12 -0.63 -3.91 5.53
N ILE A 13 -1.02 -4.15 4.26
CA ILE A 13 -0.15 -4.82 3.28
C ILE A 13 1.11 -3.99 3.04
N PHE A 14 0.98 -2.67 2.93
CA PHE A 14 2.12 -1.76 2.79
C PHE A 14 3.12 -1.91 3.94
N VAL A 15 2.66 -1.83 5.20
CA VAL A 15 3.53 -1.95 6.38
C VAL A 15 4.18 -3.34 6.43
N GLY A 16 3.40 -4.41 6.19
CA GLY A 16 3.91 -5.78 6.18
C GLY A 16 4.98 -6.01 5.10
N ALA A 17 4.74 -5.52 3.88
CA ALA A 17 5.70 -5.61 2.78
C ALA A 17 6.99 -4.84 3.07
N LEU A 18 6.89 -3.69 3.74
CA LEU A 18 8.05 -2.88 4.12
C LEU A 18 8.91 -3.58 5.18
N ILE A 19 8.29 -4.17 6.21
CA ILE A 19 8.98 -4.99 7.21
C ILE A 19 9.64 -6.21 6.54
N PHE A 20 8.93 -6.88 5.63
CA PHE A 20 9.45 -8.03 4.91
C PHE A 20 10.61 -7.67 3.97
N ALA A 21 10.58 -6.48 3.35
CA ALA A 21 11.67 -5.97 2.53
C ALA A 21 12.94 -5.78 3.37
N VAL A 22 12.82 -5.10 4.51
CA VAL A 22 13.93 -4.86 5.43
C VAL A 22 14.53 -6.19 5.93
N TYR A 23 13.67 -7.13 6.34
CA TYR A 23 14.11 -8.45 6.78
C TYR A 23 14.83 -9.24 5.66
N SER A 24 14.31 -9.15 4.43
CA SER A 24 14.92 -9.85 3.27
C SER A 24 16.30 -9.32 2.95
N PHE A 25 16.51 -8.00 3.00
CA PHE A 25 17.84 -7.40 2.83
C PHE A 25 18.78 -7.76 3.98
N TYR A 26 18.29 -7.78 5.22
CA TYR A 26 19.08 -8.27 6.37
C TYR A 26 19.54 -9.72 6.18
N ASN A 27 18.71 -10.57 5.58
CA ASN A 27 19.04 -11.96 5.28
C ASN A 27 19.78 -12.16 3.92
N ASN A 28 20.35 -11.10 3.34
CA ASN A 28 21.05 -11.09 2.04
C ASN A 28 20.22 -11.59 0.84
N SER A 29 18.89 -11.67 0.96
CA SER A 29 18.01 -12.08 -0.14
C SER A 29 17.56 -10.86 -0.94
N ILE A 30 18.41 -10.44 -1.88
CA ILE A 30 18.17 -9.26 -2.74
C ILE A 30 16.88 -9.41 -3.55
N THR A 31 16.64 -10.58 -4.13
CA THR A 31 15.45 -10.85 -4.95
C THR A 31 14.15 -10.68 -4.15
N ALA A 32 14.09 -11.23 -2.93
CA ALA A 32 12.92 -11.10 -2.06
C ALA A 32 12.73 -9.65 -1.58
N GLY A 33 13.82 -8.95 -1.23
CA GLY A 33 13.79 -7.54 -0.83
C GLY A 33 13.26 -6.63 -1.93
N ILE A 34 13.74 -6.79 -3.17
CA ILE A 34 13.26 -6.03 -4.33
C ILE A 34 11.79 -6.34 -4.63
N GLY A 35 11.39 -7.62 -4.60
CA GLY A 35 9.99 -8.01 -4.78
C GLY A 35 9.06 -7.34 -3.77
N ALA A 36 9.48 -7.30 -2.50
CA ALA A 36 8.74 -6.65 -1.43
C ALA A 36 8.62 -5.12 -1.64
N LEU A 37 9.66 -4.46 -2.15
CA LEU A 37 9.63 -3.04 -2.51
C LEU A 37 8.66 -2.75 -3.68
N ILE A 38 8.59 -3.63 -4.67
CA ILE A 38 7.62 -3.50 -5.77
C ILE A 38 6.19 -3.58 -5.22
N VAL A 39 5.91 -4.58 -4.38
CA VAL A 39 4.60 -4.74 -3.71
C VAL A 39 4.25 -3.50 -2.90
N THR A 40 5.22 -2.95 -2.17
CA THR A 40 5.08 -1.72 -1.38
C THR A 40 4.69 -0.53 -2.26
N THR A 41 5.38 -0.36 -3.39
CA THR A 41 5.13 0.72 -4.36
C THR A 41 3.74 0.62 -4.99
N VAL A 42 3.34 -0.58 -5.39
CA VAL A 42 2.00 -0.83 -5.95
C VAL A 42 0.90 -0.54 -4.93
N ASN A 43 1.09 -0.91 -3.66
CA ASN A 43 0.11 -0.61 -2.61
C ASN A 43 -0.04 0.90 -2.35
N ILE A 44 1.05 1.67 -2.42
CA ILE A 44 0.96 3.14 -2.33
C ILE A 44 0.06 3.70 -3.42
N TYR A 45 0.19 3.20 -4.66
CA TYR A 45 -0.65 3.64 -5.77
C TYR A 45 -2.15 3.44 -5.47
N TYR A 46 -2.54 2.25 -5.00
CA TYR A 46 -3.92 1.96 -4.64
C TYR A 46 -4.43 2.84 -3.49
N ILE A 47 -3.61 3.07 -2.46
CA ILE A 47 -3.96 3.96 -1.35
C ILE A 47 -4.22 5.38 -1.87
N VAL A 48 -3.35 5.91 -2.73
CA VAL A 48 -3.50 7.24 -3.30
C VAL A 48 -4.75 7.34 -4.17
N GLN A 49 -5.03 6.32 -5.00
CA GLN A 49 -6.24 6.27 -5.82
C GLN A 49 -7.50 6.30 -4.94
N ALA A 50 -7.59 5.41 -3.95
CA ALA A 50 -8.72 5.35 -3.04
C ALA A 50 -8.92 6.64 -2.22
N LEU A 51 -7.83 7.34 -1.87
CA LEU A 51 -7.92 8.66 -1.22
C LEU A 51 -8.45 9.74 -2.16
N ARG A 52 -8.06 9.72 -3.44
CA ARG A 52 -8.56 10.66 -4.46
C ARG A 52 -10.04 10.42 -4.74
N ASP A 53 -10.46 9.17 -4.84
CA ASP A 53 -11.86 8.82 -5.11
C ASP A 53 -12.75 9.22 -3.93
N LYS A 54 -12.30 9.00 -2.69
CA LYS A 54 -13.00 9.54 -1.50
C LYS A 54 -13.09 11.06 -1.46
N ARG A 55 -12.11 11.78 -2.01
CA ARG A 55 -12.18 13.26 -2.09
C ARG A 55 -13.25 13.68 -3.09
N LYS A 56 -13.27 13.06 -4.28
CA LYS A 56 -14.28 13.33 -5.31
C LYS A 56 -15.69 13.01 -4.84
N GLU A 57 -15.90 11.85 -4.21
CA GLU A 57 -17.19 11.52 -3.59
C GLU A 57 -17.64 12.58 -2.58
N ARG A 58 -16.71 13.24 -1.89
CA ARG A 58 -17.04 14.29 -0.92
C ARG A 58 -17.35 15.64 -1.59
N GLU A 59 -16.76 15.92 -2.75
CA GLU A 59 -16.99 17.12 -3.56
C GLU A 59 -18.30 17.02 -4.35
N ASP A 60 -18.64 15.86 -4.92
CA ASP A 60 -19.88 15.64 -5.69
C ASP A 60 -21.15 15.59 -4.81
N ASN A 61 -21.01 15.41 -3.49
CA ASN A 61 -22.12 15.38 -2.51
C ASN A 61 -22.39 16.75 -1.85
N TYR A 62 -21.75 17.84 -2.29
CA TYR A 62 -21.93 19.22 -1.79
C TYR A 62 -22.42 20.14 -2.91
#